data_AF-G7KH43-F1
#
_entry.id   AF-G7KH43-F1
#
_cell.length_a   1.000
_cell.length_b   1.000
_cell.length_c   1.000
_cell.angle_alpha   90.00
_cell.angle_beta   90.00
_cell.angle_gamma   90.00
#
_symmetry.space_group_name_H-M   'P 1'
#
loop_
_entity.id
_entity.type
_entity.pdbx_description
1 polymer ?
#
loop_
_entity_poly.entity_id
_entity_poly.type
_entity_poly.pdbx_seq_one_letter_code
_entity_poly.pdbx_strand_id
1 'polypeptide(L)'
;MIDLFSVSIHFNGRNPQMFKLQYINITLKCLKDQLDEINQGLNPGDTRRVEYIWYERPTLDDRRITLSRLELKNVDDVRSMFSIFWHHIMFPLINVFVTLLRSPEDLLNSLILPEDRD
;
A
#
# COMPACT_ATOMS: atom_id res chain seq x y z
N MET A 1 -20.89 -8.27 -9.34
CA MET A 1 -19.60 -8.74 -9.91
C MET A 1 -18.53 -8.15 -9.01
N ILE A 2 -17.61 -8.98 -8.49
CA ILE A 2 -16.50 -8.50 -7.65
C ILE A 2 -15.29 -8.41 -8.58
N ASP A 3 -14.76 -7.21 -8.78
CA ASP A 3 -13.53 -7.03 -9.54
C ASP A 3 -12.34 -7.30 -8.62
N LEU A 4 -11.47 -8.23 -9.04
CA LEU A 4 -10.30 -8.66 -8.29
C LEU A 4 -9.04 -8.15 -8.98
N PHE A 5 -8.22 -7.41 -8.25
CA PHE A 5 -6.95 -6.89 -8.74
C PHE A 5 -5.78 -7.66 -8.14
N SER A 6 -4.83 -8.07 -8.99
CA SER A 6 -3.54 -8.57 -8.52
C SER A 6 -2.73 -7.41 -7.97
N VAL A 7 -2.27 -7.54 -6.74
CA VAL A 7 -1.43 -6.52 -6.10
C VAL A 7 -0.18 -7.14 -5.49
N SER A 8 0.91 -6.41 -5.52
CA SER A 8 2.14 -6.72 -4.80
C SER A 8 2.26 -5.76 -3.63
N ILE A 9 2.22 -6.28 -2.39
CA ILE A 9 2.13 -5.46 -1.18
C ILE A 9 3.45 -5.48 -0.43
N HIS A 10 3.99 -4.30 -0.15
CA HIS A 10 5.19 -4.08 0.63
C HIS A 10 4.84 -3.46 1.99
N PHE A 11 4.78 -4.27 3.06
CA PHE A 11 4.58 -3.75 4.42
C PHE A 11 5.89 -3.26 5.02
N ASN A 12 5.96 -1.98 5.42
CA ASN A 12 7.12 -1.38 6.11
C ASN A 12 8.48 -1.69 5.45
N GLY A 13 8.52 -1.74 4.11
CA GLY A 13 9.75 -2.04 3.36
C GLY A 13 10.19 -3.51 3.39
N ARG A 14 9.37 -4.42 3.93
CA ARG A 14 9.60 -5.87 3.84
C ARG A 14 9.43 -6.38 2.41
N ASN A 15 9.83 -7.64 2.20
CA ASN A 15 9.67 -8.31 0.91
C ASN A 15 8.21 -8.28 0.43
N PRO A 16 7.97 -7.96 -0.84
CA PRO A 16 6.63 -7.95 -1.40
C PRO A 16 6.00 -9.33 -1.38
N GLN A 17 4.70 -9.35 -1.16
CA GLN A 17 3.89 -10.55 -1.35
C GLN A 17 2.67 -10.24 -2.21
N MET A 18 2.30 -11.22 -3.05
CA MET A 18 1.20 -11.06 -3.99
C MET A 18 -0.13 -11.43 -3.37
N PHE A 19 -1.12 -10.56 -3.52
CA PHE A 19 -2.47 -10.76 -3.04
C PHE A 19 -3.51 -10.39 -4.11
N LYS A 20 -4.75 -10.77 -3.82
CA LYS A 20 -5.93 -10.29 -4.55
C LYS A 20 -6.67 -9.30 -3.66
N LEU A 21 -6.80 -8.06 -4.14
CA LEU A 21 -7.67 -7.08 -3.49
C LEU A 21 -9.02 -7.05 -4.16
N GLN A 22 -10.05 -6.91 -3.34
CA GLN A 22 -11.42 -6.78 -3.79
C GLN A 22 -11.75 -5.31 -4.00
N TYR A 23 -12.18 -4.96 -5.21
CA TYR A 23 -12.75 -3.65 -5.50
C TYR A 23 -14.23 -3.63 -5.10
N ILE A 24 -14.50 -3.68 -3.80
CA ILE A 24 -15.83 -3.59 -3.22
C ILE A 24 -15.87 -2.35 -2.33
N ASN A 25 -16.94 -1.55 -2.42
CA ASN A 25 -17.15 -0.36 -1.59
C ASN A 25 -15.96 0.59 -1.59
N ILE A 26 -15.66 1.13 -2.78
CA ILE A 26 -14.66 2.15 -3.11
C ILE A 26 -14.46 3.17 -1.98
N THR A 27 -13.66 2.83 -0.99
CA THR A 27 -13.37 3.68 0.16
C THR A 27 -11.97 3.35 0.63
N LEU A 28 -11.23 4.38 1.00
CA LEU A 28 -9.90 4.21 1.58
C LEU A 28 -9.95 3.36 2.85
N LYS A 29 -11.03 3.49 3.62
CA LYS A 29 -11.27 2.68 4.81
C LYS A 29 -11.35 1.19 4.48
N CYS A 30 -12.19 0.78 3.54
CA CYS A 30 -12.33 -0.63 3.17
C CYS A 30 -11.02 -1.22 2.63
N LEU A 31 -10.24 -0.42 1.87
CA LEU A 31 -8.92 -0.82 1.42
C LEU A 31 -7.95 -1.02 2.60
N LYS A 32 -7.95 -0.11 3.58
CA LYS A 32 -7.16 -0.26 4.82
C LYS A 32 -7.57 -1.50 5.60
N ASP A 33 -8.88 -1.75 5.77
CA ASP A 33 -9.39 -2.92 6.49
C ASP A 33 -8.93 -4.23 5.81
N GLN A 34 -8.98 -4.33 4.47
CA GLN A 34 -8.43 -5.48 3.73
C GLN A 34 -6.92 -5.66 3.93
N LEU A 35 -6.16 -4.56 3.95
CA LEU A 35 -4.71 -4.61 4.18
C LEU A 35 -4.36 -4.99 5.63
N ASP A 36 -5.18 -4.55 6.60
CA ASP A 36 -5.06 -4.94 7.99
C ASP A 36 -5.30 -6.46 8.14
N GLU A 37 -6.35 -7.01 7.51
CA GLU A 37 -6.62 -8.45 7.49
C GLU A 37 -5.46 -9.24 6.88
N ILE A 38 -4.89 -8.76 5.76
CA ILE A 38 -3.70 -9.37 5.14
C ILE A 38 -2.52 -9.33 6.11
N ASN A 39 -2.27 -8.19 6.77
CA ASN A 39 -1.19 -8.09 7.74
C ASN A 39 -1.37 -9.05 8.92
N GLN A 40 -2.58 -9.20 9.46
CA GLN A 40 -2.88 -10.18 10.51
C GLN A 40 -2.62 -11.62 10.03
N GLY A 41 -2.99 -11.94 8.79
CA GLY A 41 -2.73 -13.26 8.21
C GLY A 41 -1.24 -13.55 8.07
N LEU A 42 -0.43 -12.53 7.75
CA LEU A 42 1.03 -12.65 7.60
C LEU A 42 1.77 -12.59 8.93
N ASN A 43 1.30 -11.78 9.87
CA ASN A 43 1.91 -11.50 11.15
C ASN A 43 0.82 -11.51 12.25
N PRO A 44 0.41 -12.70 12.73
CA PRO A 44 -0.73 -12.83 13.66
C PRO A 44 -0.59 -12.11 15.01
N GLY A 45 0.62 -11.66 15.37
CA GLY A 45 0.87 -10.84 16.56
C GLY A 45 0.98 -9.34 16.28
N ASP A 46 1.02 -8.93 15.02
CA ASP A 46 1.20 -7.53 14.64
C ASP A 46 -0.16 -6.85 14.44
N THR A 47 -0.72 -6.33 15.53
CA THR A 47 -2.04 -5.66 15.55
C THR A 47 -2.02 -4.22 15.04
N ARG A 48 -0.89 -3.75 14.48
CA ARG A 48 -0.77 -2.39 13.94
C ARG A 48 -1.68 -2.22 12.73
N ARG A 49 -2.36 -1.08 12.69
CA ARG A 49 -3.23 -0.69 11.57
C ARG A 49 -2.45 0.04 10.49
N VAL A 50 -2.97 -0.02 9.26
CA VAL A 50 -2.45 0.74 8.12
C VAL A 50 -2.59 2.25 8.35
N GLU A 51 -1.45 2.92 8.39
CA GLU A 51 -1.35 4.38 8.51
C GLU A 51 -1.39 5.04 7.12
N TYR A 52 -0.44 4.68 6.25
CA TYR A 52 -0.32 5.23 4.90
C TYR A 52 -0.33 4.12 3.85
N ILE A 53 -0.95 4.41 2.72
CA ILE A 53 -0.93 3.56 1.54
C ILE A 53 -0.39 4.38 0.40
N TRP A 54 0.62 3.84 -0.26
CA TRP A 54 1.18 4.38 -1.48
C TRP A 54 1.05 3.36 -2.59
N TYR A 55 1.00 3.81 -3.83
CA TYR A 55 1.08 2.93 -4.98
C TYR A 55 2.00 3.50 -6.05
N GLU A 56 2.58 2.62 -6.86
CA GLU A 56 3.26 3.04 -8.08
C GLU A 56 2.23 3.32 -9.17
N ARG A 57 2.08 4.60 -9.50
CA ARG A 57 1.28 5.06 -10.62
C ARG A 57 2.12 5.04 -11.89
N PRO A 58 1.75 4.23 -12.89
CA PRO A 58 2.28 4.40 -14.23
C PRO A 58 1.66 5.63 -14.89
N THR A 59 2.49 6.42 -15.53
CA THR A 59 2.08 7.49 -16.45
C THR A 59 2.65 7.18 -17.81
N LEU A 60 1.79 7.22 -18.83
CA LEU A 60 2.18 7.04 -20.22
C LEU A 60 2.34 8.41 -20.86
N ASP A 61 3.57 8.74 -21.23
CA ASP A 61 3.89 9.83 -22.16
C ASP A 61 4.23 9.21 -23.52
N ASP A 62 4.27 10.02 -24.59
CA ASP A 62 4.25 9.75 -26.05
C ASP A 62 5.13 8.58 -26.61
N ARG A 63 5.86 7.85 -25.76
CA ARG A 63 6.44 6.49 -25.91
C ARG A 63 7.06 5.92 -24.62
N ARG A 64 6.89 6.56 -23.46
CA ARG A 64 7.60 6.21 -22.23
C ARG A 64 6.62 5.96 -21.08
N ILE A 65 6.94 4.94 -20.30
CA ILE A 65 6.26 4.67 -19.03
C ILE A 65 7.14 5.23 -17.93
N THR A 66 6.62 6.18 -17.17
CA THR A 66 7.25 6.64 -15.93
C THR A 66 6.45 6.12 -14.74
N LEU A 67 7.14 5.61 -13.73
CA LEU A 67 6.55 5.20 -12.47
C LEU A 67 6.75 6.30 -11.44
N SER A 68 5.67 6.70 -10.79
CA SER A 68 5.69 7.66 -9.68
C SER A 68 5.01 7.05 -8.48
N ARG A 69 5.47 7.33 -7.26
CA ARG A 69 4.83 6.85 -6.04
C ARG A 69 3.83 7.90 -5.54
N LEU A 70 2.57 7.51 -5.39
CA LEU A 70 1.49 8.40 -4.91
C LEU A 70 0.81 7.84 -3.68
N GLU A 71 0.50 8.72 -2.74
CA GLU A 71 -0.25 8.41 -1.53
C GLU A 71 -1.76 8.38 -1.83
N LEU A 72 -2.47 7.41 -1.26
CA LEU A 72 -3.93 7.39 -1.27
C LEU A 72 -4.46 8.17 -0.05
N LYS A 73 -4.99 9.36 -0.29
CA LYS A 73 -5.50 10.25 0.77
C LYS A 73 -7.02 10.25 0.85
N ASN A 74 -7.70 10.00 -0.26
CA ASN A 74 -9.15 10.06 -0.35
C ASN A 74 -9.72 8.97 -1.26
N VAL A 75 -11.05 8.96 -1.40
CA VAL A 75 -11.77 7.99 -2.23
C VAL A 75 -11.45 8.14 -3.72
N ASP A 76 -11.21 9.35 -4.20
CA ASP A 76 -10.91 9.61 -5.61
C ASP A 76 -9.53 9.08 -5.98
N ASP A 77 -8.56 9.14 -5.06
CA ASP A 77 -7.25 8.51 -5.25
C ASP A 77 -7.39 6.99 -5.40
N VAL A 78 -8.21 6.36 -4.56
CA VAL A 78 -8.50 4.91 -4.62
C VAL A 78 -9.16 4.57 -5.96
N ARG A 79 -10.16 5.34 -6.38
CA ARG A 79 -10.82 5.16 -7.70
C ARG A 79 -9.83 5.30 -8.82
N SER A 80 -8.98 6.33 -8.78
CA SER A 80 -7.98 6.60 -9.80
C SER A 80 -6.98 5.45 -9.88
N MET A 81 -6.50 4.92 -8.75
CA MET A 81 -5.62 3.76 -8.72
C MET A 81 -6.25 2.59 -9.47
N PHE A 82 -7.42 2.10 -9.06
CA PHE A 82 -8.04 0.95 -9.72
C PHE A 82 -8.41 1.22 -11.19
N SER A 83 -8.87 2.44 -11.51
CA SER A 83 -9.26 2.80 -12.89
C SER A 83 -8.07 2.77 -13.85
N ILE A 84 -6.89 3.20 -13.41
CA ILE A 84 -5.67 3.19 -14.24
C ILE A 84 -5.33 1.76 -14.64
N PHE A 85 -5.32 0.83 -13.69
CA PHE A 85 -4.94 -0.56 -13.95
C PHE A 85 -6.04 -1.37 -14.64
N TRP A 86 -7.30 -0.95 -14.48
CA TRP A 86 -8.42 -1.53 -15.23
C TRP A 86 -8.37 -1.16 -16.72
N HIS A 87 -8.19 0.13 -17.04
CA HIS A 87 -8.23 0.61 -18.43
C HIS A 87 -6.91 0.40 -19.18
N HIS A 88 -5.78 0.34 -18.45
CA HIS A 88 -4.46 0.14 -19.04
C HIS A 88 -3.96 -1.28 -18.74
N ILE A 89 -4.45 -2.24 -19.52
CA ILE A 89 -4.18 -3.70 -19.43
C ILE A 89 -2.67 -4.04 -19.44
N MET A 90 -1.82 -3.11 -19.89
CA MET A 90 -0.37 -3.28 -19.87
C MET A 90 0.23 -3.40 -18.44
N PHE A 91 -0.54 -3.07 -17.40
CA PHE A 91 -0.12 -3.17 -16.01
C PHE A 91 -0.98 -4.21 -15.27
N PRO A 92 -0.61 -5.50 -15.29
CA PRO A 92 -1.40 -6.56 -14.66
C PRO A 92 -1.28 -6.57 -13.12
N LEU A 93 -0.39 -5.75 -12.55
CA LEU A 93 0.00 -5.80 -11.15
C LEU A 93 0.10 -4.39 -10.57
N ILE A 94 -0.62 -4.13 -9.47
CA ILE A 94 -0.52 -2.88 -8.72
C ILE A 94 0.55 -3.07 -7.63
N ASN A 95 1.62 -2.27 -7.65
CA ASN A 95 2.57 -2.24 -6.54
C ASN A 95 2.05 -1.28 -5.46
N VAL A 96 1.80 -1.81 -4.27
CA VAL A 96 1.25 -1.10 -3.11
C VAL A 96 2.27 -1.13 -1.98
N PHE A 97 2.57 0.02 -1.40
CA PHE A 97 3.46 0.18 -0.26
C PHE A 97 2.65 0.62 0.94
N VAL A 98 2.75 -0.15 2.01
CA VAL A 98 1.93 0.02 3.21
C VAL A 98 2.84 0.38 4.36
N THR A 99 2.53 1.51 5.00
CA THR A 99 3.13 1.88 6.27
C THR A 99 2.12 1.56 7.38
N LEU A 100 2.53 0.71 8.31
CA LEU A 100 1.74 0.46 9.53
C LEU A 100 2.06 1.54 10.56
N LEU A 101 1.08 1.86 11.40
CA LEU A 101 1.28 2.75 12.55
C LEU A 101 2.47 2.30 13.37
N ARG A 102 3.35 3.23 13.76
CA ARG A 102 4.49 2.88 14.64
C ARG A 102 4.00 2.24 15.94
N SER A 103 4.68 1.19 16.38
CA SER A 103 4.42 0.68 17.72
C SER A 103 4.94 1.67 18.78
N PRO A 104 4.43 1.61 20.01
CA PRO A 104 5.02 2.38 21.12
C PRO A 104 6.52 2.10 21.27
N GLU A 105 6.98 0.86 21.03
CA GLU A 105 8.42 0.55 21.05
C GLU A 105 9.18 1.23 19.91
N ASP A 106 8.63 1.29 18.70
CA ASP A 106 9.24 2.00 17.56
C ASP A 106 9.37 3.51 17.86
N LEU A 107 8.35 4.09 18.51
CA LEU A 107 8.40 5.49 18.96
C LEU A 107 9.47 5.69 20.03
N LEU A 108 9.51 4.83 21.05
CA LEU A 108 10.52 4.88 22.11
C LEU A 108 11.95 4.73 21.56
N ASN A 109 12.17 3.78 20.66
CA ASN A 109 13.46 3.57 20.02
C ASN A 109 13.89 4.76 19.15
N SER A 110 12.93 5.46 18.52
CA SER A 110 13.22 6.67 17.74
C SER A 110 13.53 7.91 18.59
N LEU A 111 13.20 7.87 19.89
CA LEU A 111 13.48 8.95 20.85
C LEU A 111 14.86 8.79 21.53
N ILE A 112 15.49 7.62 21.41
CA ILE A 112 16.84 7.39 21.92
C ILE A 112 17.81 8.03 20.92
N LEU A 113 18.37 9.18 21.31
CA LEU A 113 19.45 9.87 20.59
C LEU A 113 20.59 8.86 20.30
N PRO A 114 21.14 8.78 19.08
CA PRO A 114 22.37 8.01 18.90
C PRO A 114 23.43 8.59 19.83
N GLU A 115 24.00 7.77 20.71
CA GLU A 115 25.18 8.17 21.49
C GLU A 115 26.23 8.67 20.50
N ASP A 116 26.63 9.94 20.63
CA ASP A 116 27.82 10.48 20.00
C ASP A 116 28.98 9.54 20.37
N ARG A 117 29.40 8.75 19.39
CA ARG A 117 30.65 7.99 19.48
C ARG A 117 31.73 8.90 18.92
N ASP A 118 32.38 9.62 19.83
CA ASP A 118 33.68 10.27 19.61
C ASP A 118 34.75 9.26 19.18
#